data_AF-A0A5E7DY20-F1
#
_entry.id   AF-A0A5E7DY20-F1
#
_cell.length_a   1.000
_cell.length_b   1.000
_cell.length_c   1.000
_cell.angle_alpha   90.00
_cell.angle_beta   90.00
_cell.angle_gamma   90.00
#
_symmetry.space_group_name_H-M   'P 1'
#
loop_
_entity.id
_entity.type
_entity.pdbx_description
1 polymer ?
#
loop_
_entity_poly.entity_id
_entity_poly.type
_entity_poly.pdbx_seq_one_letter_code
_entity_poly.pdbx_strand_id
1 'polypeptide(L)'
;MPKFVIEREIPGAGTLSERDLKAASQKSCRTLRDLPQVQWLQSYVTGDKLYCVYIAPNEEQIQEHARLSGFPANRVSQVMNIIDPTTAE
;
A
#
# COMPACT_ATOMS: atom_id res chain seq x y z
N MET A 1 11.20 10.10 6.77
CA MET A 1 9.72 10.01 6.75
C MET A 1 9.31 8.60 7.15
N PRO A 2 8.27 8.43 7.98
CA PRO A 2 7.78 7.12 8.41
C PRO A 2 7.42 6.19 7.24
N LYS A 3 7.59 4.88 7.46
CA LYS A 3 7.16 3.83 6.54
C LYS A 3 5.96 3.11 7.14
N PHE A 4 5.00 2.73 6.30
CA PHE A 4 3.77 2.06 6.69
C PHE A 4 3.59 0.78 5.88
N VAL A 5 3.12 -0.27 6.55
CA VAL A 5 2.57 -1.47 5.92
C VAL A 5 1.05 -1.37 6.01
N ILE A 6 0.37 -1.60 4.89
CA ILE A 6 -1.07 -1.44 4.74
C ILE A 6 -1.66 -2.76 4.31
N GLU A 7 -2.60 -3.29 5.08
CA GLU A 7 -3.38 -4.46 4.72
C GLU A 7 -4.67 -4.03 4.03
N ARG A 8 -4.93 -4.57 2.84
CA ARG A 8 -6.12 -4.30 2.05
C ARG A 8 -6.84 -5.61 1.75
N GLU A 9 -8.05 -5.77 2.26
CA GLU A 9 -8.89 -6.94 1.97
C GLU A 9 -9.59 -6.74 0.62
N ILE A 10 -9.21 -7.57 -0.34
CA ILE A 10 -9.73 -7.56 -1.71
C ILE A 10 -9.97 -9.03 -2.07
N PRO A 11 -11.19 -9.56 -1.88
CA PRO A 11 -11.50 -10.95 -2.17
C PRO A 11 -11.10 -11.33 -3.60
N GLY A 12 -10.38 -12.44 -3.76
CA GLY A 12 -9.88 -12.90 -5.05
C GLY A 12 -8.72 -12.07 -5.63
N ALA A 13 -8.06 -11.21 -4.84
CA ALA A 13 -6.91 -10.42 -5.26
C ALA A 13 -5.84 -11.21 -6.03
N GLY A 14 -5.54 -12.43 -5.58
CA GLY A 14 -4.54 -13.31 -6.19
C GLY A 14 -4.96 -13.88 -7.53
N THR A 15 -6.23 -13.76 -7.90
CA THR A 15 -6.77 -14.20 -9.19
C THR A 15 -6.93 -13.05 -10.19
N LEU A 16 -6.61 -11.81 -9.78
CA LEU A 16 -6.67 -10.65 -10.66
C LEU A 16 -5.72 -10.84 -11.85
N SER A 17 -6.20 -10.51 -13.04
CA SER A 17 -5.37 -10.56 -14.24
C SER A 17 -4.30 -9.47 -14.21
N GLU A 18 -3.26 -9.62 -15.03
CA GLU A 18 -2.26 -8.55 -15.22
C GLU A 18 -2.89 -7.22 -15.64
N ARG A 19 -3.97 -7.29 -16.44
CA ARG A 19 -4.74 -6.11 -16.85
C ARG A 19 -5.40 -5.44 -15.66
N ASP A 20 -6.01 -6.20 -14.76
CA ASP A 20 -6.67 -5.68 -13.56
C ASP A 20 -5.65 -5.08 -12.59
N LEU A 21 -4.51 -5.74 -12.38
CA LEU A 21 -3.41 -5.24 -11.56
C LEU A 21 -2.82 -3.95 -12.14
N LYS A 22 -2.67 -3.86 -13.46
CA LYS A 22 -2.24 -2.64 -14.15
C LYS A 22 -3.25 -1.51 -13.96
N ALA A 23 -4.54 -1.79 -14.13
CA ALA A 23 -5.60 -0.81 -13.93
C ALA A 23 -5.63 -0.30 -12.48
N ALA A 24 -5.49 -1.20 -11.50
CA ALA A 24 -5.43 -0.84 -10.08
C ALA A 24 -4.21 0.03 -9.76
N SER A 25 -3.04 -0.33 -10.29
CA SER A 25 -1.81 0.48 -10.15
C SER A 25 -1.96 1.87 -10.76
N GLN A 26 -2.54 1.97 -11.96
CA GLN A 26 -2.82 3.26 -12.59
C GLN A 26 -3.76 4.13 -11.75
N LYS A 27 -4.80 3.54 -11.15
CA LYS A 27 -5.72 4.27 -10.26
C LYS A 27 -4.98 4.83 -9.05
N SER A 28 -4.20 3.99 -8.36
CA SER A 28 -3.38 4.41 -7.21
C SER A 28 -2.41 5.55 -7.59
N CYS A 29 -1.68 5.40 -8.71
CA CYS A 29 -0.74 6.41 -9.18
C CYS A 29 -1.39 7.74 -9.60
N ARG A 30 -2.66 7.74 -10.04
CA ARG A 30 -3.38 9.00 -10.29
C ARG A 30 -3.67 9.71 -8.98
N THR A 31 -4.23 9.00 -7.99
CA THR A 31 -4.52 9.55 -6.66
C THR A 31 -3.26 10.09 -5.97
N LEU A 32 -2.12 9.42 -6.10
CA LEU A 32 -0.86 9.87 -5.49
C LEU A 32 -0.36 11.21 -6.04
N ARG A 33 -0.81 11.65 -7.23
CA ARG A 33 -0.46 12.99 -7.75
C ARG A 33 -1.05 14.11 -6.90
N ASP A 34 -2.17 13.85 -6.24
CA ASP A 34 -2.85 14.79 -5.35
C ASP A 34 -2.32 14.71 -3.90
N LEU A 35 -1.46 13.72 -3.62
CA LEU A 35 -0.84 13.46 -2.31
C LEU A 35 0.69 13.31 -2.44
N PRO A 36 1.42 14.35 -2.87
CA PRO A 36 2.85 14.25 -3.20
C PRO A 36 3.75 13.87 -2.01
N GLN A 37 3.27 14.05 -0.78
CA GLN A 37 3.91 13.62 0.47
C GLN A 37 3.77 12.10 0.73
N VAL A 38 2.98 11.39 -0.07
CA VAL A 38 2.80 9.95 0.02
C VAL A 38 3.54 9.28 -1.14
N GLN A 39 4.43 8.36 -0.81
CA GLN A 39 5.17 7.57 -1.78
C GLN A 39 4.79 6.10 -1.63
N TRP A 40 4.20 5.53 -2.68
CA TRP A 40 4.02 4.08 -2.79
C TRP A 40 5.34 3.43 -3.21
N LEU A 41 5.83 2.46 -2.43
CA LEU A 41 7.03 1.70 -2.78
C LEU A 41 6.67 0.45 -3.59
N GLN A 42 5.80 -0.39 -3.04
CA GLN A 42 5.41 -1.65 -3.67
C GLN A 42 4.14 -2.23 -3.01
N SER A 43 3.53 -3.20 -3.69
CA SER A 43 2.42 -4.00 -3.17
C SER A 43 2.69 -5.47 -3.41
N TYR A 44 2.43 -6.29 -2.40
CA TYR A 44 2.41 -7.74 -2.51
C TYR A 44 0.98 -8.19 -2.65
N VAL A 45 0.66 -8.81 -3.79
CA VAL A 45 -0.64 -9.42 -4.04
C VAL A 45 -0.61 -10.84 -3.50
N THR A 46 -1.54 -11.17 -2.61
CA THR A 46 -1.72 -12.51 -2.03
C THR A 46 -3.11 -13.04 -2.39
N GLY A 47 -3.59 -14.11 -1.75
CA GLY A 47 -4.91 -14.72 -2.04
C GLY A 47 -6.07 -13.70 -2.02
N ASP A 48 -6.49 -13.26 -0.83
CA ASP A 48 -7.60 -12.32 -0.66
C ASP A 48 -7.16 -10.94 -0.14
N LYS A 49 -5.85 -10.70 -0.11
CA LYS A 49 -5.27 -9.47 0.46
C LYS A 49 -4.16 -8.91 -0.39
N LEU A 50 -4.02 -7.58 -0.34
CA LEU A 50 -2.82 -6.88 -0.74
C LEU A 50 -2.12 -6.33 0.50
N TYR A 51 -0.80 -6.43 0.50
CA TYR A 51 0.06 -5.78 1.48
C TYR A 51 0.86 -4.69 0.78
N CYS A 52 0.58 -3.43 1.10
CA CYS A 52 1.25 -2.31 0.46
C CYS A 52 2.27 -1.66 1.39
N VAL A 53 3.42 -1.24 0.85
CA VAL A 53 4.44 -0.50 1.59
C VAL A 53 4.49 0.93 1.09
N TYR A 54 4.25 1.88 1.98
CA TYR A 54 4.19 3.31 1.67
C TYR A 54 5.14 4.09 2.58
N ILE A 55 5.65 5.22 2.11
CA ILE A 55 6.30 6.25 2.93
C ILE A 55 5.34 7.44 2.98
N ALA A 56 5.07 7.98 4.16
CA ALA A 56 4.15 9.10 4.35
C ALA A 56 4.51 9.86 5.65
N PRO A 57 4.07 11.11 5.83
CA PRO A 57 4.33 11.86 7.06
C PRO A 57 3.56 11.29 8.27
N ASN A 58 2.37 10.72 8.05
CA ASN A 58 1.51 10.14 9.09
C ASN A 58 0.48 9.15 8.50
N GLU A 59 -0.28 8.48 9.36
CA GLU A 59 -1.30 7.51 8.97
C GLU A 59 -2.49 8.17 8.24
N GLU A 60 -2.84 9.41 8.60
CA GLU A 60 -3.97 10.14 8.01
C GLU A 60 -3.79 10.34 6.50
N GLN A 61 -2.55 10.56 6.02
CA GLN A 61 -2.27 10.65 4.59
C GLN A 61 -2.48 9.32 3.84
N ILE A 62 -2.25 8.19 4.50
CA ILE A 62 -2.52 6.86 3.93
C ILE A 62 -4.02 6.60 3.85
N GLN A 63 -4.75 6.99 4.90
CA GLN A 63 -6.21 6.90 4.94
C GLN A 63 -6.84 7.81 3.87
N GLU A 64 -6.29 9.01 3.65
CA GLU A 64 -6.75 9.91 2.59
C GLU A 64 -6.48 9.33 1.19
N HIS A 65 -5.32 8.71 0.97
CA HIS A 65 -5.06 7.97 -0.27
C HIS A 65 -6.09 6.85 -0.49
N ALA A 66 -6.42 6.08 0.54
CA ALA A 66 -7.42 5.02 0.48
C ALA A 66 -8.80 5.59 0.12
N ARG A 67 -9.21 6.67 0.78
CA ARG A 67 -10.48 7.38 0.52
C ARG A 67 -10.59 7.87 -0.91
N LEU A 68 -9.55 8.53 -1.43
CA LEU A 68 -9.53 9.10 -2.78
C LEU A 68 -9.41 8.04 -3.88
N SER A 69 -8.60 7.00 -3.64
CA SER A 69 -8.42 5.91 -4.61
C SER A 69 -9.56 4.90 -4.58
N GLY A 70 -10.38 4.88 -3.53
CA GLY A 70 -11.43 3.89 -3.31
C GLY A 70 -10.90 2.48 -3.05
N PHE A 71 -9.59 2.32 -2.77
CA PHE A 71 -9.04 1.06 -2.26
C PHE A 71 -9.14 1.04 -0.75
N PRO A 72 -9.54 -0.09 -0.14
CA PRO A 72 -9.63 -0.15 1.31
C PRO A 72 -8.22 -0.07 1.93
N ALA A 73 -8.12 0.50 3.13
CA ALA A 73 -6.95 0.42 4.00
C ALA A 73 -7.41 -0.15 5.35
N ASN A 74 -7.78 -1.43 5.35
CA ASN A 74 -8.39 -2.11 6.49
C ASN A 74 -7.51 -2.02 7.74
N ARG A 75 -6.20 -2.05 7.56
CA ARG A 75 -5.23 -1.79 8.62
C ARG A 75 -4.05 -1.01 8.07
N VAL A 76 -3.65 0.04 8.78
CA VAL A 76 -2.41 0.77 8.54
C VAL A 76 -1.51 0.55 9.76
N SER A 77 -0.25 0.24 9.54
CA SER A 77 0.69 -0.03 10.63
C SER A 77 2.02 0.63 10.32
N GLN A 78 2.44 1.55 11.20
CA GLN A 78 3.76 2.15 11.11
C GLN A 78 4.82 1.08 11.33
N VAL A 79 5.81 1.05 10.44
CA VAL A 79 7.00 0.20 10.58
C VAL A 79 7.89 0.85 11.62
N MET A 80 8.06 0.17 12.75
CA MET A 80 8.94 0.63 13.83
C MET A 80 10.39 0.27 13.53
N ASN A 81 10.64 -0.98 13.16
CA ASN A 81 11.94 -1.49 12.77
C ASN A 81 11.78 -2.45 11.57
N ILE A 82 12.87 -2.63 10.81
CA ILE A 82 12.97 -3.65 9.76
C ILE A 82 14.09 -4.59 10.21
N ILE A 83 13.80 -5.88 10.16
CA ILE A 83 14.80 -6.93 10.38
C ILE A 83 14.95 -7.74 9.10
N ASP A 84 16.17 -8.12 8.81
CA ASP A 84 16.55 -9.01 7.73
C ASP A 84 17.80 -9.80 8.17
N PRO A 85 18.36 -10.72 7.37
CA PRO A 85 19.55 -11.48 7.77
C PRO A 85 20.75 -10.62 8.21
N THR A 86 20.89 -9.38 7.73
CA THR A 86 21.97 -8.47 8.15
C THR A 86 21.76 -7.91 9.56
N THR A 87 20.55 -7.96 10.09
CA THR A 87 20.26 -7.58 11.49
C THR A 87 20.75 -8.64 12.49
N ALA A 88 21.07 -9.85 12.01
CA ALA A 88 21.57 -10.94 12.85
C ALA A 88 23.12 -10.97 12.94
N GLU A 89 23.81 -10.08 12.23
CA GLU A 89 25.26 -9.84 12.32
C GLU A 89 25.58 -8.80 13.40
#